data_AF-A0A8T9B8W0-F1
#
_entry.id   AF-A0A8T9B8W0-F1
#
_cell.length_a   1.000
_cell.length_b   1.000
_cell.length_c   1.000
_cell.angle_alpha   90.00
_cell.angle_beta   90.00
_cell.angle_gamma   90.00
#
_symmetry.space_group_name_H-M   'P 1'
#
loop_
_entity.id
_entity.type
_entity.pdbx_description
1 polymer ?
#
loop_
_entity_poly.entity_id
_entity_poly.type
_entity_poly.pdbx_seq_one_letter_code
_entity_poly.pdbx_strand_id
1 'polypeptide(L)'
;MMLFFTLITLLLQFRGLNCQALDANGVSLDEKILAIERLLLTPGTIMFPVTPCSFTLDGPQQTIPAQNGSDQTAAQWVRTVFHDFITADASAGTGGLDASIGFEADRPENLGLVFNAGTPDETSFINATIIGFNLFSSIFISTSDFIALGLATSLLSCEPDARMIQLKVGRIDATVAGPTGVPRPEDSLEIATAAFAKAGLNQTEMIQAVACGHSVGAVHILDQPTVGDGGADHFDSTPFVFDAVGVNEYLNGSGQAGGPLVTTQNKTFRSDLRIFNSDSNATIKAMASSTQSFEDACFTVFEKMINTVPKTVTLSTDLVGPRPWILMESHLDLSSTGAVQYSGNITTKSRFNPSVPTTATYGYGTSGGEDPVSHTSDAGVVQSNLVNGVISDPFGDITQYSFNDTLTNTDITSITVQNSYTESINLNLFVVPSQSFMNPTNVQQPTYVVRVAVLSTLASGETGLQGTLYYAATQPNSVSPVYKQVNIPLTSYKTSGAYTIFHGVVTQPVTAGTSHIDVQLGSQRSAKALVSLFGGRFFGLCSNADMTTC
;
A
#
# COMPACT_ATOMS: atom_id res chain seq x y z
N MET A 1 -30.38 30.43 -7.61
CA MET A 1 -30.48 29.08 -8.21
C MET A 1 -29.23 28.30 -7.83
N MET A 2 -29.03 28.04 -6.54
CA MET A 2 -27.87 27.35 -5.94
C MET A 2 -28.42 26.60 -4.72
N LEU A 3 -28.80 25.34 -4.91
CA LEU A 3 -29.21 24.39 -3.86
C LEU A 3 -29.48 23.04 -4.52
N PHE A 4 -28.45 22.38 -5.08
CA PHE A 4 -28.60 21.03 -5.65
C PHE A 4 -27.31 20.20 -5.68
N PHE A 5 -26.38 20.37 -4.72
CA PHE A 5 -25.13 19.59 -4.68
C PHE A 5 -24.76 18.96 -3.33
N THR A 6 -25.68 18.87 -2.38
CA THR A 6 -25.38 18.34 -1.03
C THR A 6 -26.06 17.01 -0.67
N LEU A 7 -26.70 16.33 -1.63
CA LEU A 7 -27.49 15.12 -1.35
C LEU A 7 -26.85 13.80 -1.84
N ILE A 8 -25.71 13.84 -2.54
CA ILE A 8 -25.07 12.62 -3.09
C ILE A 8 -23.95 12.09 -2.18
N THR A 9 -23.36 12.90 -1.30
CA THR A 9 -22.28 12.48 -0.39
C THR A 9 -22.75 11.77 0.88
N LEU A 10 -24.05 11.81 1.22
CA LEU A 10 -24.56 11.22 2.47
C LEU A 10 -24.95 9.73 2.34
N LEU A 11 -25.12 9.21 1.12
CA LEU A 11 -25.55 7.82 0.87
C LEU A 11 -24.39 6.82 0.77
N LEU A 12 -23.14 7.29 0.73
CA LEU A 12 -21.95 6.43 0.62
C LEU A 12 -21.38 5.99 1.99
N GLN A 13 -21.86 6.54 3.11
CA GLN A 13 -21.33 6.23 4.44
C GLN A 13 -22.11 5.15 5.22
N PHE A 14 -23.14 4.55 4.62
CA PHE A 14 -23.94 3.48 5.25
C PHE A 14 -24.00 2.22 4.38
N ARG A 15 -22.85 1.71 3.95
CA ARG A 15 -22.76 0.27 3.69
C ARG A 15 -22.44 -0.40 5.01
N GLY A 16 -23.47 -0.82 5.74
CA GLY A 16 -23.28 -1.61 6.95
C GLY A 16 -22.37 -2.81 6.64
N LEU A 17 -21.40 -3.06 7.52
CA LEU A 17 -20.45 -4.18 7.45
C LEU A 17 -21.11 -5.55 7.15
N ASN A 18 -22.41 -5.69 7.43
CA ASN A 18 -23.19 -6.90 7.22
C ASN A 18 -23.57 -7.22 5.76
N CYS A 19 -23.13 -6.45 4.74
CA CYS A 19 -23.49 -6.70 3.33
C CYS A 19 -22.31 -6.76 2.36
N GLN A 20 -21.07 -6.65 2.85
CA GLN A 20 -19.89 -6.69 1.98
C GLN A 20 -19.36 -8.12 1.81
N ALA A 21 -19.03 -8.49 0.56
CA ALA A 21 -18.30 -9.73 0.32
C ALA A 21 -16.92 -9.64 0.97
N LEU A 22 -16.56 -10.68 1.72
CA LEU A 22 -15.24 -10.80 2.33
C LEU A 22 -14.36 -11.69 1.45
N ASP A 23 -13.06 -11.41 1.45
CA ASP A 23 -12.09 -12.29 0.80
C ASP A 23 -11.77 -13.55 1.63
N ALA A 24 -10.81 -14.37 1.17
CA ALA A 24 -10.42 -15.60 1.85
C ALA A 24 -9.83 -15.38 3.26
N ASN A 25 -9.37 -14.17 3.58
CA ASN A 25 -8.90 -13.77 4.91
C ASN A 25 -9.99 -13.08 5.73
N GLY A 26 -11.20 -13.04 5.18
CA GLY A 26 -12.37 -12.37 5.71
C GLY A 26 -12.14 -10.87 5.89
N VAL A 27 -11.47 -10.25 4.92
CA VAL A 27 -11.28 -8.80 4.81
C VAL A 27 -12.26 -8.25 3.77
N SER A 28 -12.97 -7.18 4.12
CA SER A 28 -13.87 -6.47 3.20
C SER A 28 -13.11 -5.47 2.34
N LEU A 29 -13.69 -5.06 1.20
CA LEU A 29 -13.09 -4.04 0.34
C LEU A 29 -12.90 -2.70 1.05
N ASP A 30 -13.82 -2.31 1.95
CA ASP A 30 -13.71 -1.07 2.72
C ASP A 30 -12.54 -1.11 3.70
N GLU A 31 -12.28 -2.28 4.31
CA GLU A 31 -11.10 -2.46 5.16
C GLU A 31 -9.79 -2.31 4.37
N LYS A 32 -9.76 -2.76 3.10
CA LYS A 32 -8.59 -2.55 2.21
C LYS A 32 -8.39 -1.09 1.86
N ILE A 33 -9.49 -0.38 1.54
CA ILE A 33 -9.48 1.07 1.29
C ILE A 33 -8.89 1.79 2.51
N LEU A 34 -9.48 1.56 3.69
CA LEU A 34 -9.03 2.20 4.93
C LEU A 34 -7.56 1.89 5.23
N ALA A 35 -7.09 0.67 5.02
CA ALA A 35 -5.69 0.32 5.26
C ALA A 35 -4.72 1.14 4.39
N ILE A 36 -5.04 1.36 3.10
CA ILE A 36 -4.20 2.16 2.20
C ILE A 36 -4.27 3.65 2.54
N GLU A 37 -5.45 4.18 2.86
CA GLU A 37 -5.60 5.60 3.25
C GLU A 37 -4.89 5.91 4.56
N ARG A 38 -4.89 4.96 5.50
CA ARG A 38 -4.11 5.02 6.74
C ARG A 38 -2.61 5.05 6.41
N LEU A 39 -2.10 4.15 5.57
CA LEU A 39 -0.69 4.15 5.17
C LEU A 39 -0.24 5.47 4.52
N LEU A 40 -1.06 6.06 3.65
CA LEU A 40 -0.77 7.36 3.03
C LEU A 40 -0.63 8.49 4.06
N LEU A 41 -1.27 8.36 5.23
CA LEU A 41 -1.27 9.34 6.31
C LEU A 41 -0.35 8.95 7.48
N THR A 42 0.47 7.90 7.35
CA THR A 42 1.48 7.55 8.35
C THR A 42 2.87 7.98 7.85
N PRO A 43 3.44 9.08 8.38
CA PRO A 43 4.80 9.48 8.03
C PRO A 43 5.82 8.36 8.26
N GLY A 44 6.81 8.24 7.36
CA GLY A 44 7.86 7.22 7.47
C GLY A 44 7.42 5.79 7.12
N THR A 45 6.25 5.59 6.51
CA THR A 45 5.82 4.28 6.00
C THR A 45 6.07 4.14 4.49
N ILE A 46 5.03 4.15 3.66
CA ILE A 46 5.13 3.83 2.23
C ILE A 46 5.94 4.87 1.42
N MET A 47 6.11 6.09 1.94
CA MET A 47 7.00 7.10 1.36
C MET A 47 8.47 6.85 1.69
N PHE A 48 8.78 6.11 2.77
CA PHE A 48 10.17 5.86 3.19
C PHE A 48 11.04 5.21 2.11
N PRO A 49 10.56 4.18 1.39
CA PRO A 49 11.32 3.58 0.30
C PRO A 49 11.71 4.51 -0.83
N VAL A 50 10.93 5.57 -1.08
CA VAL A 50 10.97 6.35 -2.32
C VAL A 50 11.32 7.83 -2.12
N THR A 51 11.40 8.30 -0.87
CA THR A 51 11.66 9.71 -0.55
C THR A 51 13.03 9.94 0.10
N PRO A 52 13.79 10.95 -0.35
CA PRO A 52 13.57 11.79 -1.54
C PRO A 52 13.65 10.97 -2.83
N CYS A 53 13.11 11.52 -3.92
CA CYS A 53 13.08 10.86 -5.21
C CYS A 53 14.45 10.33 -5.65
N SER A 54 15.54 11.02 -5.29
CA SER A 54 16.92 10.64 -5.62
C SER A 54 17.54 9.54 -4.76
N PHE A 55 16.81 8.98 -3.79
CA PHE A 55 17.33 7.96 -2.88
C PHE A 55 17.01 6.54 -3.32
N THR A 56 17.73 5.64 -2.68
CA THR A 56 17.54 4.20 -2.73
C THR A 56 16.97 3.68 -1.41
N LEU A 57 16.52 2.41 -1.36
CA LEU A 57 16.09 1.77 -0.11
C LEU A 57 17.14 1.84 1.01
N ASP A 58 18.42 1.84 0.66
CA ASP A 58 19.55 1.90 1.60
C ASP A 58 20.01 3.33 1.91
N GLY A 59 19.23 4.35 1.51
CA GLY A 59 19.49 5.76 1.79
C GLY A 59 20.00 6.55 0.57
N PRO A 60 20.70 7.68 0.80
CA PRO A 60 21.31 8.47 -0.28
C PRO A 60 22.20 7.56 -1.13
N GLN A 61 22.31 7.85 -2.43
CA GLN A 61 23.17 7.10 -3.34
C GLN A 61 24.54 6.85 -2.69
N GLN A 62 24.80 5.59 -2.35
CA GLN A 62 26.08 5.21 -1.79
C GLN A 62 27.10 5.32 -2.92
N THR A 63 28.16 6.11 -2.72
CA THR A 63 29.32 6.11 -3.60
C THR A 63 30.03 4.76 -3.46
N ILE A 64 29.53 3.72 -4.10
CA ILE A 64 30.28 2.48 -4.26
C ILE A 64 31.42 2.80 -5.23
N PRO A 65 32.70 2.69 -4.82
CA PRO A 65 33.83 3.09 -5.63
C PRO A 65 34.10 2.06 -6.74
N ALA A 66 33.22 2.07 -7.75
CA ALA A 66 33.31 1.44 -9.08
C ALA A 66 31.97 1.59 -9.86
N GLN A 67 30.88 2.01 -9.21
CA GLN A 67 29.53 2.10 -9.75
C GLN A 67 29.03 3.54 -9.55
N ASN A 68 29.01 4.36 -10.61
CA ASN A 68 28.50 5.73 -10.51
C ASN A 68 27.03 5.69 -10.08
N GLY A 69 26.73 6.19 -8.87
CA GLY A 69 25.41 6.14 -8.26
C GLY A 69 24.32 6.80 -9.11
N SER A 70 23.30 6.02 -9.43
CA SER A 70 22.09 6.43 -10.16
C SER A 70 20.85 5.62 -9.77
N ASP A 71 21.00 4.59 -8.93
CA ASP A 71 19.89 3.76 -8.48
C ASP A 71 18.86 4.64 -7.78
N GLN A 72 17.59 4.34 -8.04
CA GLN A 72 16.48 5.16 -7.58
C GLN A 72 15.27 4.26 -7.33
N THR A 73 14.86 4.11 -6.07
CA THR A 73 13.74 3.22 -5.74
C THR A 73 12.44 3.66 -6.44
N ALA A 74 12.23 4.97 -6.58
CA ALA A 74 11.06 5.51 -7.27
C ALA A 74 10.98 5.04 -8.74
N ALA A 75 12.10 5.10 -9.49
CA ALA A 75 12.16 4.58 -10.85
C ALA A 75 11.97 3.05 -10.91
N GLN A 76 12.48 2.32 -9.90
CA GLN A 76 12.29 0.87 -9.80
C GLN A 76 10.82 0.49 -9.58
N TRP A 77 10.06 1.27 -8.82
CA TRP A 77 8.60 1.08 -8.68
C TRP A 77 7.87 1.33 -10.00
N VAL A 78 8.22 2.42 -10.72
CA VAL A 78 7.66 2.70 -12.06
C VAL A 78 7.93 1.52 -13.01
N ARG A 79 9.16 0.99 -13.01
CA ARG A 79 9.53 -0.19 -13.79
C ARG A 79 8.77 -1.45 -13.33
N THR A 80 8.64 -1.67 -12.03
CA THR A 80 7.92 -2.84 -11.46
C THR A 80 6.47 -2.87 -11.92
N VAL A 81 5.79 -1.70 -11.93
CA VAL A 81 4.42 -1.59 -12.42
C VAL A 81 4.34 -1.99 -13.89
N PHE A 82 5.22 -1.45 -14.74
CA PHE A 82 5.22 -1.77 -16.17
C PHE A 82 5.41 -3.27 -16.40
N HIS A 83 6.40 -3.87 -15.74
CA HIS A 83 6.74 -5.28 -15.94
C HIS A 83 5.65 -6.23 -15.42
N ASP A 84 4.92 -5.89 -14.35
CA ASP A 84 3.81 -6.70 -13.85
C ASP A 84 2.60 -6.59 -14.79
N PHE A 85 2.30 -5.37 -15.24
CA PHE A 85 1.16 -5.08 -16.10
C PHE A 85 1.29 -5.62 -17.54
N ILE A 86 2.44 -5.42 -18.19
CA ILE A 86 2.53 -5.46 -19.67
C ILE A 86 2.31 -6.84 -20.28
N THR A 87 2.42 -7.91 -19.49
CA THR A 87 2.19 -9.29 -19.94
C THR A 87 0.71 -9.68 -19.95
N ALA A 88 -0.18 -8.74 -19.58
CA ALA A 88 -1.62 -8.90 -19.63
C ALA A 88 -2.14 -9.33 -21.00
N ASP A 89 -3.21 -10.11 -20.98
CA ASP A 89 -4.11 -10.29 -22.10
C ASP A 89 -5.44 -9.65 -21.74
N ALA A 90 -5.61 -8.38 -22.11
CA ALA A 90 -6.81 -7.60 -21.79
C ALA A 90 -8.06 -8.21 -22.46
N SER A 91 -7.90 -8.89 -23.60
CA SER A 91 -9.00 -9.52 -24.33
C SER A 91 -9.46 -10.82 -23.66
N ALA A 92 -8.51 -11.64 -23.20
CA ALA A 92 -8.79 -12.86 -22.44
C ALA A 92 -9.17 -12.55 -20.97
N GLY A 93 -8.80 -11.37 -20.47
CA GLY A 93 -9.03 -10.94 -19.09
C GLY A 93 -8.11 -11.63 -18.09
N THR A 94 -6.84 -11.86 -18.45
CA THR A 94 -5.82 -12.54 -17.64
C THR A 94 -4.56 -11.69 -17.49
N GLY A 95 -3.84 -11.83 -16.38
CA GLY A 95 -2.67 -11.00 -16.07
C GLY A 95 -3.05 -9.55 -15.77
N GLY A 96 -2.08 -8.64 -15.93
CA GLY A 96 -2.22 -7.23 -15.55
C GLY A 96 -1.51 -6.96 -14.24
N LEU A 97 -1.92 -5.93 -13.52
CA LEU A 97 -1.40 -5.67 -12.19
C LEU A 97 -1.97 -6.71 -11.21
N ASP A 98 -1.26 -7.81 -11.02
CA ASP A 98 -1.65 -8.94 -10.18
C ASP A 98 -0.50 -9.46 -9.31
N ALA A 99 0.64 -8.77 -9.29
CA ALA A 99 1.85 -9.15 -8.56
C ALA A 99 2.46 -10.49 -8.98
N SER A 100 2.10 -11.02 -10.16
CA SER A 100 2.76 -12.20 -10.72
C SER A 100 4.25 -11.98 -10.95
N ILE A 101 4.68 -10.73 -11.14
CA ILE A 101 6.09 -10.36 -11.24
C ILE A 101 6.96 -10.85 -10.07
N GLY A 102 6.38 -11.00 -8.87
CA GLY A 102 7.09 -11.54 -7.72
C GLY A 102 7.62 -12.96 -7.93
N PHE A 103 7.06 -13.70 -8.90
CA PHE A 103 7.48 -15.05 -9.30
C PHE A 103 8.38 -15.07 -10.54
N GLU A 104 8.82 -13.90 -11.01
CA GLU A 104 9.47 -13.71 -12.31
C GLU A 104 10.88 -13.12 -12.19
N ALA A 105 11.44 -13.13 -10.99
CA ALA A 105 12.75 -12.55 -10.70
C ALA A 105 13.90 -13.23 -11.46
N ASP A 106 13.72 -14.45 -11.96
CA ASP A 106 14.73 -15.18 -12.74
C ASP A 106 14.70 -14.86 -14.24
N ARG A 107 13.78 -14.00 -14.70
CA ARG A 107 13.63 -13.69 -16.12
C ARG A 107 14.65 -12.66 -16.60
N PRO A 108 15.22 -12.82 -17.82
CA PRO A 108 16.19 -11.87 -18.38
C PRO A 108 15.67 -10.43 -18.48
N GLU A 109 14.38 -10.24 -18.77
CA GLU A 109 13.74 -8.92 -18.78
C GLU A 109 13.70 -8.24 -17.39
N ASN A 110 13.79 -9.04 -16.31
CA ASN A 110 13.67 -8.58 -14.93
C ASN A 110 15.03 -8.46 -14.21
N LEU A 111 16.14 -8.54 -14.95
CA LEU A 111 17.47 -8.29 -14.43
C LEU A 111 17.64 -6.81 -14.04
N GLY A 112 18.41 -6.57 -12.99
CA GLY A 112 18.73 -5.23 -12.50
C GLY A 112 19.43 -5.28 -11.16
N LEU A 113 20.70 -4.88 -11.13
CA LEU A 113 21.46 -4.87 -9.87
C LEU A 113 20.84 -3.93 -8.85
N VAL A 114 20.70 -4.41 -7.61
CA VAL A 114 20.43 -3.53 -6.47
C VAL A 114 21.18 -4.01 -5.22
N PHE A 115 21.76 -3.06 -4.48
CA PHE A 115 22.19 -3.16 -3.08
C PHE A 115 23.30 -4.13 -2.65
N ASN A 116 23.90 -4.93 -3.54
CA ASN A 116 25.08 -5.74 -3.18
C ASN A 116 26.08 -5.89 -4.33
N ALA A 117 27.11 -5.04 -4.34
CA ALA A 117 28.25 -5.11 -5.25
C ALA A 117 29.22 -6.29 -4.95
N GLY A 118 28.72 -7.41 -4.44
CA GLY A 118 29.54 -8.50 -3.88
C GLY A 118 29.37 -9.87 -4.53
N THR A 119 28.27 -10.13 -5.22
CA THR A 119 28.02 -11.41 -5.91
C THR A 119 27.73 -11.13 -7.39
N PRO A 120 28.58 -11.59 -8.33
CA PRO A 120 28.39 -11.37 -9.77
C PRO A 120 27.16 -12.05 -10.38
N ASP A 121 26.41 -12.81 -9.59
CA ASP A 121 25.30 -13.63 -10.06
C ASP A 121 23.96 -12.92 -9.78
N GLU A 122 23.38 -12.33 -10.82
CA GLU A 122 21.93 -12.32 -11.08
C GLU A 122 21.00 -11.83 -9.94
N THR A 123 21.16 -10.60 -9.46
CA THR A 123 20.11 -9.99 -8.62
C THR A 123 19.08 -9.29 -9.50
N SER A 124 17.81 -9.68 -9.36
CA SER A 124 16.68 -9.03 -10.01
C SER A 124 16.21 -7.83 -9.20
N PHE A 125 15.94 -6.71 -9.89
CA PHE A 125 15.42 -5.51 -9.25
C PHE A 125 14.08 -5.75 -8.56
N ILE A 126 13.32 -6.75 -9.03
CA ILE A 126 12.02 -7.13 -8.45
C ILE A 126 12.15 -7.49 -6.99
N ASN A 127 13.13 -8.34 -6.64
CA ASN A 127 13.25 -8.79 -5.27
C ASN A 127 13.54 -7.62 -4.33
N ALA A 128 14.38 -6.67 -4.75
CA ALA A 128 14.67 -5.48 -3.97
C ALA A 128 13.45 -4.58 -3.80
N THR A 129 12.74 -4.26 -4.89
CA THR A 129 11.55 -3.39 -4.85
C THR A 129 10.44 -4.00 -3.97
N ILE A 130 10.18 -5.30 -4.14
CA ILE A 130 9.14 -6.03 -3.40
C ILE A 130 9.52 -6.18 -1.91
N ILE A 131 10.79 -6.43 -1.59
CA ILE A 131 11.24 -6.46 -0.17
C ILE A 131 11.02 -5.11 0.53
N GLY A 132 11.15 -3.99 -0.19
CA GLY A 132 10.92 -2.65 0.35
C GLY A 132 9.53 -2.46 0.98
N PHE A 133 8.48 -3.12 0.48
CA PHE A 133 7.14 -3.03 1.08
C PHE A 133 6.87 -4.08 2.17
N ASN A 134 7.66 -5.17 2.26
CA ASN A 134 7.42 -6.23 3.25
C ASN A 134 7.38 -5.67 4.70
N LEU A 135 8.10 -4.58 4.95
CA LEU A 135 8.07 -3.80 6.20
C LEU A 135 6.67 -3.30 6.58
N PHE A 136 5.84 -2.99 5.59
CA PHE A 136 4.48 -2.46 5.75
C PHE A 136 3.41 -3.47 5.35
N SER A 137 3.81 -4.71 5.02
CA SER A 137 2.88 -5.75 4.62
C SER A 137 1.82 -5.98 5.70
N SER A 138 0.58 -6.11 5.25
CA SER A 138 -0.57 -6.30 6.12
C SER A 138 -1.60 -7.18 5.44
N ILE A 139 -2.40 -7.91 6.22
CA ILE A 139 -3.46 -8.77 5.68
C ILE A 139 -4.50 -8.00 4.88
N PHE A 140 -4.61 -6.70 5.13
CA PHE A 140 -5.56 -5.83 4.45
C PHE A 140 -5.13 -5.42 3.03
N ILE A 141 -3.85 -5.58 2.68
CA ILE A 141 -3.31 -5.01 1.46
C ILE A 141 -2.58 -6.10 0.68
N SER A 142 -3.05 -6.35 -0.54
CA SER A 142 -2.40 -7.28 -1.47
C SER A 142 -1.06 -6.71 -1.95
N THR A 143 -0.12 -7.57 -2.33
CA THR A 143 1.13 -7.12 -2.98
C THR A 143 0.84 -6.29 -4.22
N SER A 144 -0.17 -6.69 -4.99
CA SER A 144 -0.59 -6.00 -6.19
C SER A 144 -1.14 -4.59 -5.90
N ASP A 145 -1.92 -4.41 -4.83
CA ASP A 145 -2.33 -3.07 -4.39
C ASP A 145 -1.13 -2.24 -3.88
N PHE A 146 -0.12 -2.87 -3.27
CA PHE A 146 1.15 -2.21 -2.94
C PHE A 146 1.92 -1.75 -4.17
N ILE A 147 1.94 -2.52 -5.26
CA ILE A 147 2.59 -2.10 -6.52
C ILE A 147 1.92 -0.84 -7.09
N ALA A 148 0.58 -0.78 -7.07
CA ALA A 148 -0.15 0.43 -7.48
C ALA A 148 0.15 1.63 -6.55
N LEU A 149 0.20 1.41 -5.24
CA LEU A 149 0.52 2.43 -4.26
C LEU A 149 1.99 2.91 -4.38
N GLY A 150 2.91 2.00 -4.70
CA GLY A 150 4.32 2.29 -4.97
C GLY A 150 4.48 3.25 -6.14
N LEU A 151 3.67 3.11 -7.21
CA LEU A 151 3.65 4.09 -8.30
C LEU A 151 3.22 5.48 -7.83
N ALA A 152 2.10 5.57 -7.11
CA ALA A 152 1.56 6.84 -6.65
C ALA A 152 2.54 7.59 -5.75
N THR A 153 3.17 6.88 -4.82
CA THR A 153 4.15 7.43 -3.87
C THR A 153 5.48 7.79 -4.54
N SER A 154 5.91 7.03 -5.56
CA SER A 154 7.09 7.36 -6.37
C SER A 154 6.90 8.66 -7.15
N LEU A 155 5.76 8.81 -7.83
CA LEU A 155 5.43 10.03 -8.57
C LEU A 155 5.32 11.23 -7.64
N LEU A 156 4.63 11.09 -6.50
CA LEU A 156 4.54 12.16 -5.48
C LEU A 156 5.91 12.51 -4.87
N SER A 157 6.83 11.55 -4.78
CA SER A 157 8.16 11.86 -4.27
C SER A 157 9.01 12.61 -5.29
N CYS A 158 8.78 12.39 -6.59
CA CYS A 158 9.54 12.96 -7.70
C CYS A 158 8.92 14.25 -8.26
N GLU A 159 7.63 14.49 -8.02
CA GLU A 159 6.96 15.75 -8.31
C GLU A 159 5.92 16.02 -7.20
N PRO A 160 6.34 16.59 -6.07
CA PRO A 160 5.49 16.74 -4.89
C PRO A 160 4.34 17.71 -5.09
N ASP A 161 4.39 18.60 -6.08
CA ASP A 161 3.34 19.56 -6.39
C ASP A 161 2.29 19.05 -7.38
N ALA A 162 2.54 17.91 -8.04
CA ALA A 162 1.56 17.28 -8.91
C ALA A 162 0.40 16.65 -8.11
N ARG A 163 -0.71 16.40 -8.82
CA ARG A 163 -1.79 15.58 -8.27
C ARG A 163 -1.33 14.14 -8.08
N MET A 164 -1.87 13.47 -7.06
CA MET A 164 -1.75 12.02 -6.97
C MET A 164 -2.52 11.35 -8.11
N ILE A 165 -1.96 10.25 -8.66
CA ILE A 165 -2.71 9.36 -9.54
C ILE A 165 -3.91 8.75 -8.80
N GLN A 166 -4.99 8.49 -9.53
CA GLN A 166 -6.20 7.95 -8.93
C GLN A 166 -6.05 6.46 -8.66
N LEU A 167 -6.04 6.11 -7.37
CA LEU A 167 -5.93 4.73 -6.92
C LEU A 167 -7.31 4.07 -6.79
N LYS A 168 -7.34 2.78 -7.14
CA LYS A 168 -8.39 1.84 -6.77
C LYS A 168 -7.74 0.66 -6.07
N VAL A 169 -8.52 -0.09 -5.28
CA VAL A 169 -8.00 -1.19 -4.47
C VAL A 169 -8.85 -2.44 -4.64
N GLY A 170 -8.38 -3.58 -4.14
CA GLY A 170 -9.08 -4.86 -4.25
C GLY A 170 -8.43 -5.82 -5.24
N ARG A 171 -7.17 -5.56 -5.63
CA ARG A 171 -6.39 -6.52 -6.42
C ARG A 171 -6.20 -7.82 -5.66
N ILE A 172 -6.01 -8.90 -6.40
CA ILE A 172 -5.79 -10.24 -5.88
C ILE A 172 -4.42 -10.68 -6.37
N ASP A 173 -3.55 -11.05 -5.44
CA ASP A 173 -2.21 -11.52 -5.76
C ASP A 173 -2.28 -12.83 -6.56
N ALA A 174 -1.51 -12.90 -7.64
CA ALA A 174 -1.21 -14.11 -8.35
C ALA A 174 -0.47 -15.09 -7.42
N THR A 175 -0.59 -16.38 -7.72
CA THR A 175 0.07 -17.46 -6.96
C THR A 175 1.18 -18.14 -7.74
N VAL A 176 1.38 -17.69 -8.99
CA VAL A 176 2.35 -18.20 -9.95
C VAL A 176 2.78 -17.06 -10.87
N ALA A 177 3.87 -17.26 -11.59
CA ALA A 177 4.34 -16.37 -12.64
C ALA A 177 3.30 -16.19 -13.76
N GLY A 178 3.24 -14.99 -14.34
CA GLY A 178 2.45 -14.65 -15.51
C GLY A 178 3.12 -15.12 -16.80
N PRO A 179 2.53 -14.83 -17.98
CA PRO A 179 3.17 -15.10 -19.26
C PRO A 179 4.47 -14.29 -19.43
N THR A 180 5.43 -14.80 -20.19
CA THR A 180 6.59 -14.01 -20.64
C THR A 180 6.19 -12.99 -21.70
N GLY A 181 7.03 -11.98 -21.94
CA GLY A 181 6.85 -11.07 -23.08
C GLY A 181 6.93 -9.59 -22.75
N VAL A 182 7.65 -9.21 -21.70
CA VAL A 182 8.01 -7.80 -21.47
C VAL A 182 8.85 -7.31 -22.65
N PRO A 183 8.45 -6.22 -23.34
CA PRO A 183 9.20 -5.66 -24.46
C PRO A 183 10.62 -5.27 -24.08
N ARG A 184 11.58 -5.59 -24.94
CA ARG A 184 13.01 -5.30 -24.74
C ARG A 184 13.49 -4.15 -25.64
N PRO A 185 14.59 -3.46 -25.28
CA PRO A 185 15.15 -2.38 -26.08
C PRO A 185 15.50 -2.78 -27.53
N GLU A 186 15.87 -4.04 -27.76
CA GLU A 186 16.23 -4.59 -29.07
C GLU A 186 15.03 -5.05 -29.91
N ASP A 187 13.83 -5.15 -29.33
CA ASP A 187 12.65 -5.64 -30.02
C ASP A 187 12.20 -4.70 -31.14
N SER A 188 11.61 -5.27 -32.20
CA SER A 188 11.06 -4.47 -33.29
C SER A 188 9.84 -3.67 -32.84
N LEU A 189 9.50 -2.61 -33.57
CA LEU A 189 8.31 -1.80 -33.29
C LEU A 189 7.03 -2.66 -33.34
N GLU A 190 6.97 -3.65 -34.23
CA GLU A 190 5.84 -4.57 -34.35
C GLU A 190 5.66 -5.43 -33.10
N ILE A 191 6.76 -5.96 -32.54
CA ILE A 191 6.73 -6.75 -31.29
C ILE A 191 6.27 -5.88 -30.13
N ALA A 192 6.86 -4.70 -29.96
CA ALA A 192 6.47 -3.75 -28.91
C ALA A 192 4.98 -3.37 -29.06
N THR A 193 4.55 -2.95 -30.25
CA THR A 193 3.16 -2.56 -30.51
C THR A 193 2.19 -3.71 -30.21
N ALA A 194 2.55 -4.96 -30.56
CA ALA A 194 1.73 -6.13 -30.28
C ALA A 194 1.61 -6.41 -28.78
N ALA A 195 2.69 -6.27 -28.00
CA ALA A 195 2.66 -6.45 -26.55
C ALA A 195 1.78 -5.40 -25.87
N PHE A 196 1.97 -4.12 -26.20
CA PHE A 196 1.14 -3.02 -25.68
C PHE A 196 -0.33 -3.19 -26.07
N ALA A 197 -0.63 -3.56 -27.32
CA ALA A 197 -1.99 -3.82 -27.77
C ALA A 197 -2.64 -5.00 -27.03
N LYS A 198 -1.88 -6.07 -26.77
CA LYS A 198 -2.35 -7.23 -25.99
C LYS A 198 -2.70 -6.85 -24.56
N ALA A 199 -1.90 -5.96 -23.95
CA ALA A 199 -2.17 -5.39 -22.63
C ALA A 199 -3.26 -4.31 -22.63
N GLY A 200 -3.85 -4.00 -23.80
CA GLY A 200 -4.97 -3.08 -23.93
C GLY A 200 -4.59 -1.61 -24.18
N LEU A 201 -3.33 -1.32 -24.51
CA LEU A 201 -2.85 0.02 -24.88
C LEU A 201 -2.76 0.18 -26.40
N ASN A 202 -3.26 1.29 -26.92
CA ASN A 202 -3.08 1.67 -28.32
C ASN A 202 -1.71 2.32 -28.57
N GLN A 203 -1.40 2.69 -29.82
CA GLN A 203 -0.11 3.28 -30.19
C GLN A 203 0.18 4.61 -29.45
N THR A 204 -0.81 5.49 -29.30
CA THR A 204 -0.66 6.75 -28.55
C THR A 204 -0.35 6.46 -27.09
N GLU A 205 -1.06 5.52 -26.47
CA GLU A 205 -0.84 5.12 -25.08
C GLU A 205 0.51 4.41 -24.88
N MET A 206 0.99 3.65 -25.87
CA MET A 206 2.35 3.08 -25.86
C MET A 206 3.41 4.18 -25.81
N ILE A 207 3.29 5.20 -26.67
CA ILE A 207 4.22 6.33 -26.68
C ILE A 207 4.19 7.07 -25.33
N GLN A 208 3.00 7.32 -24.80
CA GLN A 208 2.82 7.95 -23.49
C GLN A 208 3.45 7.12 -22.38
N ALA A 209 3.16 5.83 -22.29
CA ALA A 209 3.69 4.95 -21.25
C ALA A 209 5.22 4.94 -21.23
N VAL A 210 5.86 4.85 -22.40
CA VAL A 210 7.33 4.86 -22.51
C VAL A 210 7.90 6.22 -22.11
N ALA A 211 7.37 7.32 -22.65
CA ALA A 211 7.86 8.66 -22.34
C ALA A 211 7.68 9.04 -20.86
N CYS A 212 6.56 8.64 -20.26
CA CYS A 212 6.28 8.89 -18.85
C CYS A 212 7.16 8.00 -17.94
N GLY A 213 7.31 6.72 -18.29
CA GLY A 213 8.16 5.80 -17.51
C GLY A 213 9.63 6.21 -17.51
N HIS A 214 10.12 6.75 -18.63
CA HIS A 214 11.50 7.22 -18.80
C HIS A 214 11.70 8.70 -18.46
N SER A 215 10.78 9.33 -17.71
CA SER A 215 11.05 10.65 -17.11
C SER A 215 11.92 10.55 -15.86
N VAL A 216 12.00 9.37 -15.23
CA VAL A 216 12.81 9.14 -14.02
C VAL A 216 13.70 7.92 -14.20
N GLY A 217 14.87 7.93 -13.55
CA GLY A 217 15.80 6.80 -13.54
C GLY A 217 16.84 6.80 -14.68
N ALA A 218 17.35 5.61 -15.01
CA ALA A 218 18.47 5.40 -15.92
C ALA A 218 18.51 3.99 -16.50
N VAL A 219 19.33 3.81 -17.53
CA VAL A 219 19.82 2.51 -17.99
C VAL A 219 21.18 2.22 -17.34
N HIS A 220 21.34 1.04 -16.76
CA HIS A 220 22.61 0.60 -16.18
C HIS A 220 23.38 -0.27 -17.16
N ILE A 221 24.67 0.04 -17.38
CA ILE A 221 25.52 -0.68 -18.35
C ILE A 221 25.73 -2.15 -17.98
N LEU A 222 25.60 -2.51 -16.71
CA LEU A 222 25.74 -3.91 -16.27
C LEU A 222 24.52 -4.76 -16.64
N ASP A 223 23.36 -4.12 -16.75
CA ASP A 223 22.11 -4.77 -17.16
C ASP A 223 21.91 -4.65 -18.69
N GLN A 224 22.47 -3.60 -19.30
CA GLN A 224 22.33 -3.27 -20.73
C GLN A 224 23.66 -2.74 -21.32
N PRO A 225 24.68 -3.60 -21.48
CA PRO A 225 26.04 -3.19 -21.88
C PRO A 225 26.14 -2.63 -23.30
N THR A 226 25.08 -2.79 -24.10
CA THR A 226 24.98 -2.31 -25.48
C THR A 226 24.35 -0.92 -25.62
N VAL A 227 23.85 -0.34 -24.53
CA VAL A 227 23.04 0.88 -24.54
C VAL A 227 23.84 2.11 -24.09
N GLY A 228 24.57 2.04 -22.97
CA GLY A 228 25.30 3.17 -22.37
C GLY A 228 26.82 3.16 -22.60
N ASP A 229 27.48 4.29 -22.32
CA ASP A 229 28.93 4.52 -22.48
C ASP A 229 29.69 4.71 -21.15
N GLY A 230 28.99 4.59 -20.01
CA GLY A 230 29.50 4.61 -18.64
C GLY A 230 28.47 4.02 -17.66
N GLY A 231 28.80 3.97 -16.36
CA GLY A 231 28.04 3.27 -15.30
C GLY A 231 26.51 3.28 -15.47
N ALA A 232 25.87 4.41 -15.24
CA ALA A 232 24.45 4.57 -15.48
C ALA A 232 24.17 5.83 -16.28
N ASP A 233 23.24 5.69 -17.22
CA ASP A 233 22.95 6.66 -18.27
C ASP A 233 21.47 7.06 -18.20
N HIS A 234 21.21 8.29 -17.81
CA HIS A 234 19.88 8.77 -17.47
C HIS A 234 19.04 9.03 -18.72
N PHE A 235 17.72 8.94 -18.58
CA PHE A 235 16.82 9.16 -19.71
C PHE A 235 16.69 10.65 -20.10
N ASP A 236 17.00 11.57 -19.19
CA ASP A 236 17.06 13.02 -19.42
C ASP A 236 18.02 13.74 -18.46
N SER A 237 18.09 15.07 -18.52
CA SER A 237 18.95 15.88 -17.63
C SER A 237 18.38 16.14 -16.22
N THR A 238 17.17 15.68 -15.91
CA THR A 238 16.48 15.87 -14.63
C THR A 238 15.97 14.54 -14.04
N PRO A 239 16.82 13.49 -13.90
CA PRO A 239 16.39 12.11 -13.62
C PRO A 239 15.71 11.88 -12.27
N PHE A 240 15.74 12.87 -11.38
CA PHE A 240 15.13 12.84 -10.04
C PHE A 240 13.89 13.74 -9.94
N VAL A 241 13.35 14.18 -11.07
CA VAL A 241 12.14 14.98 -11.17
C VAL A 241 11.22 14.31 -12.18
N PHE A 242 9.93 14.19 -11.86
CA PHE A 242 8.96 13.67 -12.82
C PHE A 242 8.39 14.81 -13.66
N ASP A 243 8.95 15.05 -14.84
CA ASP A 243 8.65 16.21 -15.68
C ASP A 243 8.75 15.93 -17.20
N ALA A 244 8.52 16.96 -18.01
CA ALA A 244 8.53 16.86 -19.46
C ALA A 244 9.91 17.10 -20.10
N VAL A 245 11.01 17.17 -19.33
CA VAL A 245 12.34 17.54 -19.86
C VAL A 245 12.83 16.54 -20.88
N GLY A 246 12.79 15.23 -20.60
CA GLY A 246 13.18 14.20 -21.58
C GLY A 246 12.42 14.28 -22.91
N VAL A 247 11.12 14.56 -22.87
CA VAL A 247 10.29 14.75 -24.08
C VAL A 247 10.75 15.98 -24.87
N ASN A 248 11.06 17.07 -24.19
CA ASN A 248 11.56 18.30 -24.82
C ASN A 248 12.95 18.11 -25.42
N GLU A 249 13.86 17.45 -24.69
CA GLU A 249 15.21 17.10 -25.13
C GLU A 249 15.21 16.23 -26.38
N TYR A 250 14.33 15.22 -26.43
CA TYR A 250 14.12 14.40 -27.60
C TYR A 250 13.71 15.24 -28.84
N LEU A 251 12.75 16.15 -28.68
CA LEU A 251 12.23 16.95 -29.79
C LEU A 251 13.22 17.98 -30.32
N ASN A 252 14.05 18.55 -29.46
CA ASN A 252 14.97 19.64 -29.80
C ASN A 252 16.42 19.18 -30.00
N GLY A 253 16.76 17.94 -29.66
CA GLY A 253 18.11 17.39 -29.75
C GLY A 253 19.11 18.04 -28.79
N SER A 254 18.64 18.52 -27.63
CA SER A 254 19.45 19.13 -26.57
C SER A 254 19.57 18.21 -25.36
N GLY A 255 20.39 18.58 -24.37
CA GLY A 255 20.55 17.79 -23.14
C GLY A 255 21.04 16.38 -23.44
N GLN A 256 20.33 15.37 -22.92
CA GLN A 256 20.57 13.94 -23.21
C GLN A 256 19.86 13.46 -24.47
N ALA A 257 19.18 14.36 -25.19
CA ALA A 257 18.42 14.10 -26.41
C ALA A 257 17.39 12.97 -26.26
N GLY A 258 16.73 12.90 -25.10
CA GLY A 258 15.76 11.86 -24.76
C GLY A 258 16.38 10.54 -24.32
N GLY A 259 17.67 10.54 -23.98
CA GLY A 259 18.32 9.43 -23.30
C GLY A 259 18.95 8.38 -24.20
N PRO A 260 19.57 7.35 -23.61
CA PRO A 260 20.38 6.39 -24.35
C PRO A 260 19.59 5.49 -25.29
N LEU A 261 18.32 5.22 -24.98
CA LEU A 261 17.40 4.49 -25.87
C LEU A 261 16.94 5.32 -27.08
N VAL A 262 17.38 6.58 -27.18
CA VAL A 262 17.30 7.40 -28.39
C VAL A 262 18.65 7.48 -29.09
N THR A 263 19.72 7.68 -28.33
CA THR A 263 21.01 8.14 -28.86
C THR A 263 22.05 7.03 -29.10
N THR A 264 21.91 5.86 -28.46
CA THR A 264 22.92 4.79 -28.47
C THR A 264 23.41 4.41 -29.86
N GLN A 265 24.69 4.08 -30.02
CA GLN A 265 25.27 3.78 -31.34
C GLN A 265 24.64 2.55 -32.00
N ASN A 266 24.21 1.57 -31.19
CA ASN A 266 23.53 0.39 -31.70
C ASN A 266 22.08 0.71 -32.03
N LYS A 267 21.78 0.95 -33.31
CA LYS A 267 20.44 1.32 -33.78
C LYS A 267 19.34 0.32 -33.40
N THR A 268 19.69 -0.95 -33.21
CA THR A 268 18.73 -1.98 -32.77
C THR A 268 18.22 -1.70 -31.35
N PHE A 269 19.01 -1.08 -30.49
CA PHE A 269 18.63 -0.77 -29.10
C PHE A 269 17.95 0.60 -28.93
N ARG A 270 17.70 1.34 -30.02
CA ARG A 270 17.03 2.64 -29.97
C ARG A 270 15.50 2.52 -29.87
N SER A 271 14.99 1.82 -28.85
CA SER A 271 13.55 1.54 -28.68
C SER A 271 12.72 2.81 -28.63
N ASP A 272 13.15 3.78 -27.82
CA ASP A 272 12.42 5.01 -27.56
C ASP A 272 12.32 5.84 -28.84
N LEU A 273 13.44 5.97 -29.57
CA LEU A 273 13.44 6.63 -30.89
C LEU A 273 12.44 5.97 -31.85
N ARG A 274 12.38 4.63 -31.91
CA ARG A 274 11.43 3.92 -32.79
C ARG A 274 9.99 4.16 -32.36
N ILE A 275 9.70 4.07 -31.07
CA ILE A 275 8.36 4.22 -30.51
C ILE A 275 7.88 5.66 -30.67
N PHE A 276 8.68 6.66 -30.29
CA PHE A 276 8.32 8.08 -30.39
C PHE A 276 8.08 8.52 -31.84
N ASN A 277 8.87 8.01 -32.80
CA ASN A 277 8.65 8.30 -34.22
C ASN A 277 7.52 7.50 -34.87
N SER A 278 6.93 6.51 -34.18
CA SER A 278 5.96 5.59 -34.79
C SER A 278 4.66 6.26 -35.26
N ASP A 279 4.34 7.44 -34.72
CA ASP A 279 3.22 8.28 -35.13
C ASP A 279 3.68 9.62 -35.76
N SER A 280 4.91 9.68 -36.26
CA SER A 280 5.56 10.91 -36.74
C SER A 280 5.75 11.98 -35.65
N ASN A 281 6.00 11.54 -34.40
CA ASN A 281 6.17 12.39 -33.21
C ASN A 281 4.93 13.20 -32.82
N ALA A 282 3.73 12.82 -33.27
CA ALA A 282 2.52 13.57 -33.00
C ALA A 282 2.19 13.57 -31.49
N THR A 283 2.26 12.40 -30.86
CA THR A 283 1.97 12.22 -29.43
C THR A 283 3.00 12.92 -28.55
N ILE A 284 4.30 12.74 -28.81
CA ILE A 284 5.37 13.41 -28.04
C ILE A 284 5.27 14.93 -28.14
N LYS A 285 4.96 15.49 -29.32
CA LYS A 285 4.72 16.93 -29.45
C LYS A 285 3.51 17.41 -28.64
N ALA A 286 2.45 16.61 -28.57
CA ALA A 286 1.29 16.93 -27.75
C ALA A 286 1.65 16.94 -26.25
N MET A 287 2.42 15.95 -25.79
CA MET A 287 2.90 15.89 -24.40
C MET A 287 3.80 17.09 -24.05
N ALA A 288 4.70 17.50 -24.96
CA ALA A 288 5.59 18.64 -24.76
C ALA A 288 4.90 20.02 -24.75
N SER A 289 3.59 20.09 -25.01
CA SER A 289 2.89 21.38 -25.16
C SER A 289 2.77 22.16 -23.85
N SER A 290 2.75 21.49 -22.70
CA SER A 290 2.80 22.10 -21.36
C SER A 290 3.06 21.03 -20.30
N THR A 291 3.46 21.46 -19.09
CA THR A 291 3.55 20.56 -17.91
C THR A 291 2.23 19.82 -17.68
N GLN A 292 1.10 20.51 -17.76
CA GLN A 292 -0.22 19.89 -17.59
C GLN A 292 -0.51 18.83 -18.67
N SER A 293 -0.11 19.07 -19.92
CA SER A 293 -0.31 18.10 -21.01
C SER A 293 0.51 16.84 -20.82
N PHE A 294 1.72 16.97 -20.29
CA PHE A 294 2.55 15.84 -19.90
C PHE A 294 1.91 15.06 -18.73
N GLU A 295 1.57 15.75 -17.64
CA GLU A 295 0.94 15.14 -16.46
C GLU A 295 -0.38 14.44 -16.80
N ASP A 296 -1.25 15.08 -17.59
CA ASP A 296 -2.54 14.50 -17.99
C ASP A 296 -2.34 13.22 -18.80
N ALA A 297 -1.39 13.23 -19.75
CA ALA A 297 -1.06 12.04 -20.53
C ALA A 297 -0.50 10.92 -19.63
N CYS A 298 0.45 11.25 -18.76
CA CYS A 298 1.12 10.28 -17.92
C CYS A 298 0.22 9.68 -16.85
N PHE A 299 -0.52 10.51 -16.14
CA PHE A 299 -1.42 10.00 -15.11
C PHE A 299 -2.57 9.21 -15.71
N THR A 300 -3.08 9.58 -16.89
CA THR A 300 -4.09 8.78 -17.58
C THR A 300 -3.57 7.39 -17.94
N VAL A 301 -2.37 7.29 -18.54
CA VAL A 301 -1.83 6.00 -18.95
C VAL A 301 -1.41 5.15 -17.75
N PHE A 302 -0.81 5.74 -16.72
CA PHE A 302 -0.46 5.04 -15.47
C PHE A 302 -1.71 4.54 -14.73
N GLU A 303 -2.76 5.35 -14.63
CA GLU A 303 -4.05 4.93 -14.06
C GLU A 303 -4.65 3.77 -14.85
N LYS A 304 -4.51 3.75 -16.19
CA LYS A 304 -4.95 2.62 -17.02
C LYS A 304 -4.12 1.37 -16.78
N MET A 305 -2.80 1.50 -16.66
CA MET A 305 -1.89 0.38 -16.36
C MET A 305 -2.24 -0.27 -15.02
N ILE A 306 -2.30 0.52 -13.94
CA ILE A 306 -2.58 -0.04 -12.60
C ILE A 306 -4.00 -0.60 -12.48
N ASN A 307 -4.94 -0.15 -13.31
CA ASN A 307 -6.33 -0.63 -13.29
C ASN A 307 -6.59 -1.79 -14.26
N THR A 308 -5.62 -2.21 -15.06
CA THR A 308 -5.72 -3.43 -15.86
C THR A 308 -5.45 -4.63 -14.96
N VAL A 309 -6.48 -5.41 -14.68
CA VAL A 309 -6.46 -6.55 -13.75
C VAL A 309 -7.22 -7.73 -14.37
N PRO A 310 -7.04 -8.97 -13.86
CA PRO A 310 -7.80 -10.11 -14.34
C PRO A 310 -9.32 -9.87 -14.22
N LYS A 311 -10.12 -10.39 -15.16
CA LYS A 311 -11.57 -10.14 -15.23
C LYS A 311 -12.36 -10.65 -14.01
N THR A 312 -11.77 -11.56 -13.23
CA THR A 312 -12.33 -12.06 -11.97
C THR A 312 -12.14 -11.10 -10.80
N VAL A 313 -11.28 -10.08 -10.95
CA VAL A 313 -10.99 -9.06 -9.93
C VAL A 313 -11.98 -7.91 -10.10
N THR A 314 -12.55 -7.46 -8.99
CA THR A 314 -13.38 -6.25 -8.93
C THR A 314 -12.68 -5.22 -8.06
N LEU A 315 -12.23 -4.14 -8.69
CA LEU A 315 -11.63 -3.01 -8.00
C LEU A 315 -12.71 -2.13 -7.36
N SER A 316 -12.32 -1.34 -6.36
CA SER A 316 -13.16 -0.32 -5.75
C SER A 316 -13.76 0.63 -6.79
N THR A 317 -15.03 1.00 -6.59
CA THR A 317 -15.67 2.07 -7.36
C THR A 317 -15.15 3.43 -6.92
N ASP A 318 -14.86 3.56 -5.63
CA ASP A 318 -14.41 4.79 -5.02
C ASP A 318 -12.90 4.91 -5.19
N LEU A 319 -12.48 6.15 -5.46
CA LEU A 319 -11.07 6.50 -5.56
C LEU A 319 -10.47 6.56 -4.17
N VAL A 320 -9.27 6.00 -4.03
CA VAL A 320 -8.56 5.88 -2.77
C VAL A 320 -7.53 6.99 -2.66
N GLY A 321 -7.53 7.69 -1.53
CA GLY A 321 -6.60 8.78 -1.28
C GLY A 321 -6.69 9.32 0.14
N PRO A 322 -5.80 10.24 0.52
CA PRO A 322 -5.72 10.71 1.90
C PRO A 322 -6.99 11.46 2.31
N ARG A 323 -7.76 10.87 3.25
CA ARG A 323 -8.97 11.50 3.79
C ARG A 323 -8.63 12.76 4.58
N PRO A 324 -9.54 13.77 4.62
CA PRO A 324 -9.37 14.92 5.51
C PRO A 324 -9.34 14.54 6.99
N TRP A 325 -10.13 13.54 7.39
CA TRP A 325 -10.20 12.99 8.75
C TRP A 325 -10.29 11.47 8.69
N ILE A 326 -9.53 10.77 9.54
CA ILE A 326 -9.53 9.30 9.64
C ILE A 326 -9.11 8.85 11.04
N LEU A 327 -9.46 7.62 11.44
CA LEU A 327 -8.90 6.95 12.62
C LEU A 327 -7.75 6.01 12.22
N MET A 328 -6.64 6.00 12.96
CA MET A 328 -5.44 5.21 12.62
C MET A 328 -5.22 3.98 13.51
N GLU A 329 -5.47 4.11 14.81
CA GLU A 329 -5.06 3.11 15.83
C GLU A 329 -6.17 2.89 16.88
N SER A 330 -7.42 2.88 16.44
CA SER A 330 -8.56 2.65 17.32
C SER A 330 -8.60 1.21 17.82
N HIS A 331 -8.83 1.03 19.12
CA HIS A 331 -8.95 -0.28 19.73
C HIS A 331 -9.88 -0.29 20.92
N LEU A 332 -10.51 -1.45 21.12
CA LEU A 332 -11.30 -1.75 22.29
C LEU A 332 -10.45 -2.53 23.30
N ASP A 333 -10.61 -2.20 24.56
CA ASP A 333 -10.03 -2.92 25.69
C ASP A 333 -11.07 -3.10 26.79
N LEU A 334 -10.74 -3.91 27.80
CA LEU A 334 -11.61 -4.19 28.92
C LEU A 334 -10.85 -4.00 30.24
N SER A 335 -11.34 -3.08 31.06
CA SER A 335 -10.78 -2.83 32.39
C SER A 335 -10.92 -4.04 33.32
N SER A 336 -10.21 -4.01 34.44
CA SER A 336 -10.31 -5.03 35.48
C SER A 336 -11.72 -5.14 36.10
N THR A 337 -12.54 -4.09 35.99
CA THR A 337 -13.93 -4.06 36.47
C THR A 337 -14.94 -4.44 35.38
N GLY A 338 -14.50 -4.66 34.14
CA GLY A 338 -15.36 -5.01 33.01
C GLY A 338 -15.98 -3.82 32.29
N ALA A 339 -15.43 -2.62 32.47
CA ALA A 339 -15.77 -1.45 31.66
C ALA A 339 -15.00 -1.47 30.34
N VAL A 340 -15.67 -1.13 29.24
CA VAL A 340 -15.04 -1.07 27.91
C VAL A 340 -14.27 0.24 27.80
N GLN A 341 -13.00 0.15 27.42
CA GLN A 341 -12.21 1.31 27.02
C GLN A 341 -12.13 1.37 25.50
N TYR A 342 -12.29 2.56 24.93
CA TYR A 342 -12.09 2.81 23.52
C TYR A 342 -11.10 3.95 23.35
N SER A 343 -9.97 3.65 22.72
CA SER A 343 -8.87 4.60 22.55
C SER A 343 -8.28 4.52 21.16
N GLY A 344 -7.67 5.62 20.70
CA GLY A 344 -7.00 5.68 19.42
C GLY A 344 -6.54 7.08 19.05
N ASN A 345 -6.16 7.23 17.79
CA ASN A 345 -5.69 8.49 17.21
C ASN A 345 -6.59 8.91 16.05
N ILE A 346 -7.17 10.10 16.17
CA ILE A 346 -7.84 10.82 15.07
C ILE A 346 -6.74 11.56 14.29
N THR A 347 -6.73 11.44 12.96
CA THR A 347 -5.69 12.03 12.12
C THR A 347 -6.29 12.96 11.08
N THR A 348 -5.61 14.09 10.84
CA THR A 348 -5.92 15.03 9.75
C THR A 348 -4.66 15.46 9.03
N LYS A 349 -4.83 16.00 7.81
CA LYS A 349 -3.76 16.57 6.99
C LYS A 349 -3.99 18.07 6.74
N SER A 350 -2.92 18.86 6.67
CA SER A 350 -3.02 20.32 6.52
C SER A 350 -2.90 20.83 5.08
N ARG A 351 -2.39 20.05 4.12
CA ARG A 351 -2.34 20.51 2.71
C ARG A 351 -3.76 20.74 2.21
N PHE A 352 -4.00 21.97 1.78
CA PHE A 352 -5.29 22.54 1.38
C PHE A 352 -6.29 22.81 2.52
N ASN A 353 -5.90 22.61 3.78
CA ASN A 353 -6.70 22.98 4.97
C ASN A 353 -5.84 23.79 5.96
N PRO A 354 -5.71 25.11 5.77
CA PRO A 354 -4.70 25.93 6.46
C PRO A 354 -4.95 26.16 7.96
N SER A 355 -6.10 25.74 8.50
CA SER A 355 -6.38 25.83 9.94
C SER A 355 -6.87 24.50 10.49
N VAL A 356 -5.94 23.66 10.94
CA VAL A 356 -6.26 22.48 11.76
C VAL A 356 -6.67 22.94 13.17
N PRO A 357 -7.72 22.36 13.78
CA PRO A 357 -8.17 22.77 15.10
C PRO A 357 -7.18 22.31 16.19
N THR A 358 -7.21 22.96 17.36
CA THR A 358 -6.38 22.55 18.51
C THR A 358 -6.75 21.17 19.04
N THR A 359 -8.03 20.80 18.97
CA THR A 359 -8.56 19.49 19.34
C THR A 359 -9.53 18.99 18.26
N ALA A 360 -9.70 17.67 18.18
CA ALA A 360 -10.72 17.05 17.34
C ALA A 360 -12.01 16.84 18.13
N THR A 361 -13.16 17.01 17.46
CA THR A 361 -14.48 16.68 18.00
C THR A 361 -14.96 15.36 17.42
N TYR A 362 -15.67 14.58 18.23
CA TYR A 362 -16.27 13.32 17.80
C TYR A 362 -17.48 12.96 18.67
N GLY A 363 -18.29 12.03 18.20
CA GLY A 363 -19.44 11.49 18.94
C GLY A 363 -19.70 10.04 18.57
N TYR A 364 -20.49 9.35 19.39
CA TYR A 364 -20.81 7.93 19.19
C TYR A 364 -22.19 7.76 18.56
N GLY A 365 -22.32 6.82 17.63
CA GLY A 365 -23.61 6.37 17.12
C GLY A 365 -24.10 5.14 17.87
N THR A 366 -25.41 5.03 18.08
CA THR A 366 -26.06 3.87 18.72
C THR A 366 -27.07 3.22 17.78
N SER A 367 -27.52 2.00 18.09
CA SER A 367 -28.61 1.35 17.33
C SER A 367 -29.93 2.12 17.34
N GLY A 368 -30.13 3.05 18.28
CA GLY A 368 -31.31 3.90 18.41
C GLY A 368 -31.17 5.31 17.82
N GLY A 369 -30.03 5.67 17.24
CA GLY A 369 -29.71 7.03 16.79
C GLY A 369 -28.37 7.53 17.33
N GLU A 370 -28.11 8.83 17.27
CA GLU A 370 -26.86 9.41 17.78
C GLU A 370 -26.85 9.46 19.32
N ASP A 371 -25.68 9.19 19.92
CA ASP A 371 -25.42 9.56 21.31
C ASP A 371 -25.34 11.10 21.38
N PRO A 372 -26.17 11.78 22.19
CA PRO A 372 -26.15 13.24 22.28
C PRO A 372 -24.84 13.80 22.87
N VAL A 373 -23.96 12.96 23.41
CA VAL A 373 -22.70 13.38 24.00
C VAL A 373 -21.67 13.65 22.89
N SER A 374 -21.24 14.92 22.81
CA SER A 374 -20.09 15.33 22.01
C SER A 374 -18.82 15.26 22.86
N HIS A 375 -17.79 14.63 22.31
CA HIS A 375 -16.50 14.43 22.94
C HIS A 375 -15.44 15.31 22.27
N THR A 376 -14.34 15.53 22.99
CA THR A 376 -13.18 16.26 22.50
C THR A 376 -11.93 15.45 22.80
N SER A 377 -11.02 15.39 21.83
CA SER A 377 -9.73 14.72 21.96
C SER A 377 -8.75 15.52 22.83
N ASP A 378 -7.58 14.94 23.07
CA ASP A 378 -6.40 15.70 23.49
C ASP A 378 -5.95 16.69 22.41
N ALA A 379 -5.01 17.58 22.77
CA ALA A 379 -4.42 18.54 21.85
C ALA A 379 -3.69 17.83 20.69
N GLY A 380 -3.86 18.36 19.49
CA GLY A 380 -3.23 17.81 18.29
C GLY A 380 -1.70 17.88 18.34
N VAL A 381 -1.06 16.78 17.97
CA VAL A 381 0.40 16.66 17.84
C VAL A 381 0.75 16.49 16.37
N VAL A 382 1.51 17.45 15.85
CA VAL A 382 2.07 17.37 14.50
C VAL A 382 3.12 16.25 14.49
N GLN A 383 2.95 15.31 13.57
CA GLN A 383 3.86 14.19 13.38
C GLN A 383 5.07 14.62 12.58
N SER A 384 6.23 14.03 12.89
CA SER A 384 7.44 14.26 12.10
C SER A 384 7.22 13.78 10.67
N ASN A 385 7.32 14.70 9.71
CA ASN A 385 7.34 14.41 8.28
C ASN A 385 8.77 14.19 7.75
N LEU A 386 9.76 14.09 8.64
CA LEU A 386 11.13 13.78 8.27
C LEU A 386 11.25 12.31 7.87
N VAL A 387 11.57 12.07 6.60
CA VAL A 387 11.81 10.75 6.00
C VAL A 387 13.20 10.77 5.40
N ASN A 388 14.07 9.83 5.77
CA ASN A 388 15.46 9.77 5.30
C ASN A 388 16.24 11.10 5.43
N GLY A 389 15.94 11.91 6.45
CA GLY A 389 16.61 13.18 6.69
C GLY A 389 16.11 14.35 5.82
N VAL A 390 15.06 14.16 5.02
CA VAL A 390 14.39 15.21 4.25
C VAL A 390 12.93 15.32 4.67
N ILE A 391 12.34 16.49 4.46
CA ILE A 391 10.90 16.70 4.67
C ILE A 391 10.13 16.01 3.54
N SER A 392 9.20 15.14 3.90
CA SER A 392 8.25 14.46 3.00
C SER A 392 6.83 14.86 3.38
N ASP A 393 6.26 15.82 2.66
CA ASP A 393 4.94 16.38 2.96
C ASP A 393 4.01 16.45 1.73
N PRO A 394 3.85 15.36 0.95
CA PRO A 394 2.94 15.35 -0.21
C PRO A 394 1.49 15.68 0.19
N PHE A 395 1.16 15.58 1.48
CA PHE A 395 -0.16 15.90 2.03
C PHE A 395 -0.11 17.00 3.11
N GLY A 396 1.02 17.70 3.25
CA GLY A 396 1.24 18.72 4.28
C GLY A 396 1.49 18.10 5.66
N ASP A 397 1.29 18.88 6.70
CA ASP A 397 1.45 18.40 8.07
C ASP A 397 0.38 17.38 8.41
N ILE A 398 0.81 16.26 8.99
CA ILE A 398 -0.07 15.25 9.57
C ILE A 398 -0.20 15.54 11.06
N THR A 399 -1.43 15.77 11.53
CA THR A 399 -1.72 16.02 12.95
C THR A 399 -2.55 14.89 13.53
N GLN A 400 -2.11 14.34 14.67
CA GLN A 400 -2.81 13.30 15.40
C GLN A 400 -3.40 13.84 16.70
N TYR A 401 -4.61 13.40 17.02
CA TYR A 401 -5.34 13.74 18.22
C TYR A 401 -5.72 12.45 18.95
N SER A 402 -5.10 12.22 20.09
CA SER A 402 -5.38 11.03 20.90
C SER A 402 -6.70 11.18 21.65
N PHE A 403 -7.38 10.06 21.85
CA PHE A 403 -8.55 9.98 22.73
C PHE A 403 -8.56 8.65 23.50
N ASN A 404 -9.22 8.65 24.65
CA ASN A 404 -9.43 7.46 25.48
C ASN A 404 -10.70 7.64 26.30
N ASP A 405 -11.75 6.92 25.90
CA ASP A 405 -13.05 6.97 26.55
C ASP A 405 -13.38 5.66 27.26
N THR A 406 -14.18 5.77 28.32
CA THR A 406 -14.85 4.62 28.93
C THR A 406 -16.27 4.53 28.36
N LEU A 407 -16.55 3.49 27.59
CA LEU A 407 -17.86 3.29 26.99
C LEU A 407 -18.79 2.60 28.00
N THR A 408 -19.77 3.34 28.51
CA THR A 408 -20.78 2.82 29.45
C THR A 408 -22.05 2.34 28.76
N ASN A 409 -22.28 2.78 27.52
CA ASN A 409 -23.40 2.37 26.69
C ASN A 409 -22.99 1.23 25.75
N THR A 410 -23.57 0.05 25.94
CA THR A 410 -23.30 -1.15 25.12
C THR A 410 -23.94 -1.09 23.73
N ASP A 411 -24.85 -0.14 23.48
CA ASP A 411 -25.56 0.01 22.20
C ASP A 411 -24.77 0.87 21.19
N ILE A 412 -23.56 1.32 21.54
CA ILE A 412 -22.66 2.05 20.63
C ILE A 412 -22.24 1.14 19.47
N THR A 413 -22.34 1.67 18.26
CA THR A 413 -22.09 0.97 16.99
C THR A 413 -21.17 1.72 16.04
N SER A 414 -20.85 2.98 16.31
CA SER A 414 -19.96 3.78 15.48
C SER A 414 -19.36 4.95 16.23
N ILE A 415 -18.31 5.54 15.65
CA ILE A 415 -17.74 6.83 16.02
C ILE A 415 -17.77 7.73 14.78
N THR A 416 -18.22 8.98 14.97
CA THR A 416 -18.24 10.01 13.95
C THR A 416 -17.29 11.13 14.35
N VAL A 417 -16.28 11.39 13.53
CA VAL A 417 -15.24 12.40 13.73
C VAL A 417 -15.53 13.62 12.87
N GLN A 418 -15.51 14.80 13.51
CA GLN A 418 -15.65 16.10 12.85
C GLN A 418 -16.84 16.16 11.88
N ASN A 419 -17.92 15.42 12.17
CA ASN A 419 -19.12 15.27 11.34
C ASN A 419 -18.83 14.91 9.86
N SER A 420 -17.69 14.29 9.57
CA SER A 420 -17.22 14.06 8.19
C SER A 420 -16.70 12.66 7.94
N TYR A 421 -16.21 11.98 8.98
CA TYR A 421 -15.72 10.60 8.92
C TYR A 421 -16.46 9.74 9.93
N THR A 422 -16.94 8.58 9.52
CA THR A 422 -17.65 7.63 10.40
C THR A 422 -17.04 6.26 10.24
N GLU A 423 -16.77 5.57 11.36
CA GLU A 423 -16.30 4.19 11.38
C GLU A 423 -17.13 3.37 12.37
N SER A 424 -17.39 2.10 12.03
CA SER A 424 -18.17 1.21 12.88
C SER A 424 -17.36 0.66 14.06
N ILE A 425 -18.05 0.41 15.18
CA ILE A 425 -17.52 -0.18 16.40
C ILE A 425 -18.31 -1.45 16.67
N ASN A 426 -17.61 -2.55 16.97
CA ASN A 426 -18.24 -3.79 17.39
C ASN A 426 -17.98 -4.03 18.90
N LEU A 427 -18.98 -3.74 19.73
CA LEU A 427 -18.93 -4.01 21.17
C LEU A 427 -19.37 -5.43 21.54
N ASN A 428 -19.86 -6.24 20.60
CA ASN A 428 -20.35 -7.59 20.90
C ASN A 428 -19.20 -8.56 21.22
N LEU A 429 -18.08 -8.41 20.52
CA LEU A 429 -16.88 -9.22 20.71
C LEU A 429 -15.62 -8.51 20.22
N PHE A 430 -14.54 -8.59 20.97
CA PHE A 430 -13.25 -8.01 20.62
C PHE A 430 -12.08 -8.69 21.33
N VAL A 431 -10.90 -8.63 20.73
CA VAL A 431 -9.63 -9.02 21.37
C VAL A 431 -9.32 -8.00 22.46
N VAL A 432 -8.88 -8.43 23.64
CA VAL A 432 -8.57 -7.58 24.81
C VAL A 432 -7.05 -7.41 24.92
N PRO A 433 -6.48 -6.30 24.44
CA PRO A 433 -5.02 -6.15 24.30
C PRO A 433 -4.31 -6.11 25.65
N SER A 434 -4.82 -5.34 26.61
CA SER A 434 -4.23 -5.24 27.97
C SER A 434 -4.19 -6.55 28.74
N GLN A 435 -4.98 -7.54 28.33
CA GLN A 435 -5.04 -8.87 28.94
C GLN A 435 -4.47 -9.96 28.03
N SER A 436 -3.94 -9.60 26.86
CA SER A 436 -3.29 -10.53 25.92
C SER A 436 -1.79 -10.37 25.99
N PHE A 437 -1.07 -11.47 25.74
CA PHE A 437 0.36 -11.53 25.94
C PHE A 437 1.07 -12.24 24.80
N MET A 438 2.31 -11.83 24.54
CA MET A 438 3.24 -12.48 23.63
C MET A 438 4.44 -13.01 24.42
N ASN A 439 4.85 -14.22 24.07
CA ASN A 439 6.14 -14.75 24.45
C ASN A 439 7.19 -14.50 23.34
N PRO A 440 8.17 -13.61 23.58
CA PRO A 440 9.13 -13.21 22.57
C PRO A 440 10.36 -14.14 22.48
N THR A 441 10.39 -15.27 23.22
CA THR A 441 11.57 -16.17 23.26
C THR A 441 11.99 -16.63 21.88
N ASN A 442 11.04 -16.88 20.98
CA ASN A 442 11.28 -17.10 19.57
C ASN A 442 10.54 -16.04 18.76
N VAL A 443 11.24 -14.97 18.38
CA VAL A 443 10.65 -13.84 17.63
C VAL A 443 10.14 -14.21 16.24
N GLN A 444 10.60 -15.33 15.66
CA GLN A 444 10.13 -15.82 14.36
C GLN A 444 8.91 -16.73 14.48
N GLN A 445 8.66 -17.28 15.67
CA GLN A 445 7.53 -18.16 16.00
C GLN A 445 7.00 -17.80 17.40
N PRO A 446 6.51 -16.56 17.59
CA PRO A 446 6.01 -16.13 18.88
C PRO A 446 4.80 -16.97 19.29
N THR A 447 4.67 -17.24 20.59
CA THR A 447 3.46 -17.82 21.14
C THR A 447 2.64 -16.72 21.79
N TYR A 448 1.35 -16.68 21.49
CA TYR A 448 0.41 -15.70 22.01
C TYR A 448 -0.53 -16.35 23.00
N VAL A 449 -0.77 -15.64 24.09
CA VAL A 449 -1.94 -15.83 24.93
C VAL A 449 -2.95 -14.77 24.55
N VAL A 450 -4.09 -15.21 24.02
CA VAL A 450 -5.13 -14.30 23.51
C VAL A 450 -6.28 -14.28 24.50
N ARG A 451 -6.71 -13.09 24.89
CA ARG A 451 -7.96 -12.87 25.62
C ARG A 451 -8.96 -12.19 24.70
N VAL A 452 -10.18 -12.71 24.72
CA VAL A 452 -11.30 -12.19 23.93
C VAL A 452 -12.43 -11.88 24.87
N ALA A 453 -13.00 -10.68 24.79
CA ALA A 453 -14.24 -10.34 25.45
C ALA A 453 -15.41 -10.64 24.50
N VAL A 454 -16.40 -11.38 24.98
CA VAL A 454 -17.67 -11.62 24.28
C VAL A 454 -18.79 -11.18 25.21
N LEU A 455 -19.76 -10.42 24.71
CA LEU A 455 -20.91 -10.00 25.51
C LEU A 455 -21.62 -11.24 26.07
N SER A 456 -21.87 -11.28 27.38
CA SER A 456 -22.29 -12.53 28.06
C SER A 456 -23.64 -13.05 27.57
N THR A 457 -24.48 -12.16 27.03
CA THR A 457 -25.77 -12.51 26.39
C THR A 457 -25.59 -13.26 25.06
N LEU A 458 -24.43 -13.14 24.44
CA LEU A 458 -24.03 -13.88 23.23
C LEU A 458 -23.25 -15.15 23.59
N ALA A 459 -22.50 -15.12 24.69
CA ALA A 459 -21.67 -16.23 25.16
C ALA A 459 -22.46 -17.41 25.76
N SER A 460 -23.74 -17.25 26.10
CA SER A 460 -24.55 -18.33 26.68
C SER A 460 -25.03 -19.30 25.60
N GLY A 461 -24.44 -20.50 25.53
CA GLY A 461 -24.80 -21.54 24.54
C GLY A 461 -23.84 -21.64 23.35
N GLU A 462 -22.64 -21.10 23.48
CA GLU A 462 -21.59 -20.99 22.46
C GLU A 462 -21.32 -22.30 21.69
N THR A 463 -21.90 -22.38 20.48
CA THR A 463 -21.40 -23.22 19.40
C THR A 463 -20.87 -22.31 18.30
N GLY A 464 -19.55 -22.26 18.12
CA GLY A 464 -18.94 -21.57 16.97
C GLY A 464 -18.07 -20.35 17.26
N LEU A 465 -17.74 -20.03 18.53
CA LEU A 465 -16.65 -19.08 18.82
C LEU A 465 -15.33 -19.60 18.26
N GLN A 466 -14.69 -18.80 17.40
CA GLN A 466 -13.42 -19.15 16.76
C GLN A 466 -12.48 -17.95 16.78
N GLY A 467 -11.32 -18.11 17.41
CA GLY A 467 -10.21 -17.19 17.22
C GLY A 467 -9.39 -17.62 16.01
N THR A 468 -8.87 -16.66 15.25
CA THR A 468 -8.01 -16.93 14.09
C THR A 468 -6.77 -16.05 14.16
N LEU A 469 -5.59 -16.69 14.09
CA LEU A 469 -4.32 -16.02 13.87
C LEU A 469 -4.03 -16.01 12.37
N TYR A 470 -3.84 -14.81 11.83
CA TYR A 470 -3.36 -14.59 10.48
C TYR A 470 -1.90 -14.20 10.52
N TYR A 471 -1.07 -14.84 9.71
CA TYR A 471 0.37 -14.59 9.66
C TYR A 471 0.87 -14.56 8.23
N ALA A 472 1.80 -13.65 7.95
CA ALA A 472 2.56 -13.65 6.71
C ALA A 472 3.50 -14.86 6.68
N ALA A 473 3.39 -15.68 5.65
CA ALA A 473 4.24 -16.84 5.40
C ALA A 473 5.08 -16.61 4.13
N THR A 474 6.26 -17.24 4.09
CA THR A 474 7.01 -17.34 2.83
C THR A 474 6.26 -18.21 1.83
N GLN A 475 6.47 -17.93 0.54
CA GLN A 475 5.99 -18.76 -0.56
C GLN A 475 7.14 -19.11 -1.52
N PRO A 476 7.12 -20.29 -2.15
CA PRO A 476 8.16 -20.68 -3.10
C PRO A 476 8.24 -19.70 -4.28
N ASN A 477 9.47 -19.42 -4.72
CA ASN A 477 9.79 -18.64 -5.91
C ASN A 477 9.33 -17.17 -5.90
N SER A 478 8.84 -16.64 -4.77
CA SER A 478 8.48 -15.22 -4.65
C SER A 478 8.89 -14.67 -3.29
N VAL A 479 9.37 -13.42 -3.27
CA VAL A 479 9.71 -12.70 -2.03
C VAL A 479 8.52 -11.96 -1.43
N SER A 480 7.38 -11.91 -2.13
CA SER A 480 6.12 -11.43 -1.59
C SER A 480 5.58 -12.42 -0.57
N PRO A 481 5.05 -12.00 0.59
CA PRO A 481 4.45 -12.91 1.55
C PRO A 481 3.07 -13.40 1.09
N VAL A 482 2.65 -14.55 1.59
CA VAL A 482 1.26 -15.02 1.51
C VAL A 482 0.67 -15.14 2.92
N TYR A 483 -0.53 -14.62 3.13
CA TYR A 483 -1.19 -14.72 4.43
C TYR A 483 -1.83 -16.11 4.62
N LYS A 484 -1.55 -16.73 5.76
CA LYS A 484 -2.10 -18.02 6.18
C LYS A 484 -2.79 -17.89 7.53
N GLN A 485 -3.60 -18.89 7.86
CA GLN A 485 -4.48 -18.89 9.02
C GLN A 485 -4.17 -20.06 9.95
N VAL A 486 -4.26 -19.82 11.26
CA VAL A 486 -4.23 -20.85 12.31
C VAL A 486 -5.40 -20.61 13.26
N ASN A 487 -6.18 -21.65 13.51
CA ASN A 487 -7.27 -21.60 14.48
C ASN A 487 -6.73 -21.52 15.91
N ILE A 488 -7.36 -20.68 16.71
CA ILE A 488 -7.08 -20.51 18.13
C ILE A 488 -8.23 -21.18 18.90
N PRO A 489 -7.99 -22.31 19.58
CA PRO A 489 -8.98 -22.90 20.47
C PRO A 489 -9.25 -21.94 21.63
N LEU A 490 -10.51 -21.52 21.77
CA LEU A 490 -10.94 -20.60 22.82
C LEU A 490 -11.78 -21.34 23.86
N THR A 491 -11.45 -21.14 25.13
CA THR A 491 -12.20 -21.67 26.28
C THR A 491 -12.64 -20.53 27.18
N SER A 492 -13.77 -20.68 27.88
CA SER A 492 -14.24 -19.66 28.82
C SER A 492 -13.25 -19.53 29.98
N TYR A 493 -12.88 -18.30 30.33
CA TYR A 493 -11.91 -18.01 31.39
C TYR A 493 -12.58 -17.44 32.63
N LYS A 494 -13.27 -16.30 32.49
CA LYS A 494 -13.98 -15.62 33.59
C LYS A 494 -15.03 -14.66 33.03
N THR A 495 -15.93 -14.19 33.88
CA THR A 495 -16.81 -13.06 33.57
C THR A 495 -16.24 -11.78 34.17
N SER A 496 -16.33 -10.66 33.45
CA SER A 496 -15.92 -9.32 33.89
C SER A 496 -16.94 -8.30 33.38
N GLY A 497 -17.69 -7.67 34.28
CA GLY A 497 -18.80 -6.79 33.91
C GLY A 497 -19.84 -7.52 33.05
N ALA A 498 -20.18 -6.94 31.90
CA ALA A 498 -21.12 -7.52 30.94
C ALA A 498 -20.51 -8.62 30.06
N TYR A 499 -19.20 -8.86 30.15
CA TYR A 499 -18.47 -9.72 29.19
C TYR A 499 -18.04 -11.04 29.81
N THR A 500 -18.14 -12.11 29.04
CA THR A 500 -17.44 -13.36 29.28
C THR A 500 -16.13 -13.31 28.52
N ILE A 501 -15.02 -13.44 29.25
CA ILE A 501 -13.68 -13.47 28.68
C ILE A 501 -13.35 -14.92 28.34
N PHE A 502 -12.92 -15.13 27.11
CA PHE A 502 -12.37 -16.37 26.63
C PHE A 502 -10.85 -16.27 26.54
N HIS A 503 -10.18 -17.41 26.68
CA HIS A 503 -8.74 -17.52 26.55
C HIS A 503 -8.35 -18.59 25.53
N GLY A 504 -7.27 -18.33 24.81
CA GLY A 504 -6.65 -19.31 23.92
C GLY A 504 -5.15 -19.09 23.84
N VAL A 505 -4.44 -20.15 23.48
CA VAL A 505 -2.98 -20.11 23.23
C VAL A 505 -2.74 -20.56 21.81
N VAL A 506 -1.91 -19.83 21.08
CA VAL A 506 -1.51 -20.16 19.71
C VAL A 506 -0.04 -19.87 19.51
N THR A 507 0.66 -20.81 18.89
CA THR A 507 2.04 -20.59 18.42
C THR A 507 1.99 -20.26 16.96
N GLN A 508 2.54 -19.10 16.61
CA GLN A 508 2.65 -18.69 15.22
C GLN A 508 3.68 -19.57 14.50
N PRO A 509 3.37 -20.06 13.29
CA PRO A 509 4.38 -20.63 12.41
C PRO A 509 5.41 -19.57 11.99
N VAL A 510 6.43 -19.97 11.23
CA VAL A 510 7.49 -19.04 10.80
C VAL A 510 6.89 -17.84 10.04
N THR A 511 7.21 -16.63 10.50
CA THR A 511 6.72 -15.38 9.91
C THR A 511 7.65 -14.78 8.86
N ALA A 512 7.06 -14.12 7.87
CA ALA A 512 7.73 -13.27 6.90
C ALA A 512 7.24 -11.80 6.96
N GLY A 513 6.46 -11.42 7.97
CA GLY A 513 5.85 -10.08 8.07
C GLY A 513 4.98 -9.88 9.32
N THR A 514 3.96 -9.02 9.21
CA THR A 514 3.04 -8.73 10.32
C THR A 514 2.05 -9.87 10.56
N SER A 515 1.36 -9.81 11.70
CA SER A 515 0.40 -10.85 12.10
C SER A 515 -0.76 -10.22 12.84
N HIS A 516 -1.94 -10.78 12.63
CA HIS A 516 -3.19 -10.24 13.13
C HIS A 516 -4.03 -11.34 13.77
N ILE A 517 -4.86 -10.96 14.74
CA ILE A 517 -5.81 -11.88 15.39
C ILE A 517 -7.21 -11.28 15.32
N ASP A 518 -8.19 -12.07 14.90
CA ASP A 518 -9.60 -11.76 15.15
C ASP A 518 -10.31 -12.90 15.86
N VAL A 519 -11.53 -12.60 16.29
CA VAL A 519 -12.48 -13.57 16.77
C VAL A 519 -13.79 -13.46 15.99
N GLN A 520 -14.42 -14.61 15.77
CA GLN A 520 -15.71 -14.70 15.13
C GLN A 520 -16.68 -15.53 15.97
N LEU A 521 -17.93 -15.08 16.03
CA LEU A 521 -19.06 -15.77 16.63
C LEU A 521 -20.26 -15.70 15.67
N GLY A 522 -20.56 -16.81 15.00
CA GLY A 522 -21.58 -16.82 13.95
C GLY A 522 -21.23 -15.85 12.82
N SER A 523 -22.07 -14.84 12.60
CA SER A 523 -21.83 -13.76 11.63
C SER A 523 -21.11 -12.53 12.22
N GLN A 524 -20.90 -12.49 13.54
CA GLN A 524 -20.22 -11.38 14.21
C GLN A 524 -18.71 -11.61 14.18
N ARG A 525 -17.93 -10.58 13.85
CA ARG A 525 -16.47 -10.64 13.83
C ARG A 525 -15.88 -9.40 14.49
N SER A 526 -14.81 -9.56 15.26
CA SER A 526 -14.07 -8.43 15.83
C SER A 526 -13.22 -7.73 14.77
N ALA A 527 -12.81 -6.50 15.04
CA ALA A 527 -11.66 -5.93 14.33
C ALA A 527 -10.44 -6.86 14.46
N LYS A 528 -9.58 -6.89 13.43
CA LYS A 528 -8.32 -7.64 13.47
C LYS A 528 -7.29 -6.85 14.26
N ALA A 529 -6.87 -7.38 15.41
CA ALA A 529 -5.83 -6.79 16.24
C ALA A 529 -4.44 -7.11 15.69
N LEU A 530 -3.59 -6.10 15.51
CA LEU A 530 -2.17 -6.29 15.18
C LEU A 530 -1.45 -6.89 16.39
N VAL A 531 -0.68 -7.97 16.16
CA VAL A 531 0.05 -8.69 17.23
C VAL A 531 1.55 -8.79 16.97
N SER A 532 2.07 -8.23 15.89
CA SER A 532 3.50 -8.32 15.55
C SER A 532 4.39 -7.45 16.43
N LEU A 533 5.69 -7.82 16.52
CA LEU A 533 6.72 -7.07 17.23
C LEU A 533 7.11 -5.75 16.55
N PHE A 534 6.96 -5.67 15.24
CA PHE A 534 7.27 -4.50 14.42
C PHE A 534 6.06 -3.57 14.42
N GLY A 535 6.22 -2.32 14.91
CA GLY A 535 5.14 -1.31 14.99
C GLY A 535 4.67 -0.90 16.39
N GLY A 536 5.29 -1.42 17.45
CA GLY A 536 4.88 -1.14 18.84
C GLY A 536 4.20 -2.34 19.48
N ARG A 537 4.23 -2.42 20.82
CA ARG A 537 3.69 -3.60 21.55
C ARG A 537 2.26 -3.34 21.96
N PHE A 538 1.34 -3.94 21.22
CA PHE A 538 -0.08 -3.93 21.55
C PHE A 538 -0.43 -4.97 22.64
N PHE A 539 0.31 -6.08 22.67
CA PHE A 539 0.18 -7.12 23.71
C PHE A 539 1.29 -6.99 24.75
N GLY A 540 0.97 -7.39 25.98
CA GLY A 540 1.96 -7.52 27.05
C GLY A 540 3.01 -8.58 26.75
N LEU A 541 4.12 -8.59 27.50
CA LEU A 541 5.09 -9.69 27.43
C LEU A 541 4.81 -10.76 28.49
N CYS A 542 5.05 -12.02 28.14
CA CYS A 542 4.95 -13.15 29.05
C CYS A 542 6.11 -14.15 28.81
N SER A 543 6.64 -14.76 29.87
CA SER A 543 7.67 -15.80 29.75
C SER A 543 7.04 -17.18 29.52
N ASN A 544 7.81 -18.17 29.05
CA ASN A 544 7.35 -19.57 28.92
C ASN A 544 6.74 -20.12 30.22
N ALA A 545 7.30 -19.74 31.37
CA ALA A 545 6.83 -20.23 32.67
C ALA A 545 5.49 -19.61 33.08
N ASP A 546 5.19 -18.41 32.59
CA ASP A 546 4.02 -17.64 32.98
C ASP A 546 2.84 -17.80 32.00
N MET A 547 3.03 -18.49 30.86
CA MET A 547 2.04 -18.62 29.77
C MET A 547 0.67 -19.18 30.19
N THR A 548 0.61 -19.94 31.29
CA THR A 548 -0.66 -20.48 31.82
C THR A 548 -1.39 -19.52 32.76
N THR A 549 -0.68 -18.51 33.27
CA THR A 549 -1.16 -17.51 34.23
C THR A 549 -1.36 -16.13 33.60
N CYS A 550 -0.57 -15.85 32.55
CA CYS A 550 -0.93 -14.95 31.48
C CYS A 550 -2.15 -15.53 30.73
#